data_AF-A0A6A6APN9-F1
#
_entry.id   AF-A0A6A6APN9-F1
#
_cell.length_a   1.000
_cell.length_b   1.000
_cell.length_c   1.000
_cell.angle_alpha   90.00
_cell.angle_beta   90.00
_cell.angle_gamma   90.00
#
_symmetry.space_group_name_H-M   'P 1'
#
loop_
_entity.id
_entity.type
_entity.pdbx_description
1 polymer ?
#
loop_
_entity_poly.entity_id
_entity_poly.type
_entity_poly.pdbx_seq_one_letter_code
_entity_poly.pdbx_strand_id
1 'polypeptide(L)'
;MTLLQTTPKKQDLPKIRQQRSLVRGVNLRNNANVLSPASFQARKAYMVQAYKDGTFLADPEGRGKPRPNPMSDPAAMEGMMGMMKGNMAMMIPQTLIMGWINAFFSGFVIMKLPFPLTPQFKSMLQSGVGTRDLDVRWVSSLSWYFLTLFGLQPVYNFILGSNNAANQVTQQMGMTNPGAGIMGPEQDPDKLFLSEAENLEVLEHRWILEGIEDRLITKFAT
;
A
#
# COMPACT_ATOMS: atom_id res chain seq x y z
N MET A 1 4.69 -7.71 -15.05
CA MET A 1 5.86 -6.85 -15.35
C MET A 1 6.98 -7.07 -14.34
N THR A 2 7.54 -8.27 -14.26
CA THR A 2 8.78 -8.48 -13.47
C THR A 2 10.00 -7.96 -14.24
N LEU A 3 9.91 -7.91 -15.57
CA LEU A 3 10.97 -7.49 -16.49
C LEU A 3 11.15 -5.96 -16.59
N LEU A 4 10.12 -5.18 -16.24
CA LEU A 4 10.16 -3.72 -16.25
C LEU A 4 10.36 -3.13 -14.85
N GLN A 5 10.50 -3.98 -13.83
CA GLN A 5 10.96 -3.53 -12.53
C GLN A 5 12.42 -3.11 -12.68
N THR A 6 12.66 -1.81 -12.57
CA THR A 6 14.01 -1.28 -12.49
C THR A 6 14.70 -1.91 -11.29
N THR A 7 15.98 -2.26 -11.45
CA THR A 7 16.81 -2.65 -10.31
C THR A 7 16.69 -1.59 -9.21
N PRO A 8 16.51 -2.01 -7.94
CA PRO A 8 16.35 -1.05 -6.85
C PRO A 8 17.58 -0.14 -6.83
N LYS A 9 17.35 1.16 -6.98
CA LYS A 9 18.42 2.15 -6.96
C LYS A 9 19.14 2.10 -5.62
N LYS A 10 20.46 2.21 -5.67
CA LYS A 10 21.28 2.31 -4.46
C LYS A 10 20.89 3.57 -3.70
N GLN A 11 20.26 3.41 -2.54
CA GLN A 11 19.90 4.51 -1.67
C GLN A 11 21.15 5.00 -0.91
N ASP A 12 21.19 6.29 -0.58
CA ASP A 12 22.27 6.88 0.21
C ASP A 12 22.28 6.29 1.63
N LEU A 13 23.47 5.95 2.13
CA LEU A 13 23.66 5.45 3.50
C LEU A 13 23.01 6.30 4.60
N PRO A 14 23.12 7.65 4.61
CA PRO A 14 22.46 8.47 5.62
C PRO A 14 20.93 8.37 5.57
N LYS A 15 20.33 8.29 4.37
CA LYS A 15 18.88 8.11 4.20
C LYS A 15 18.41 6.73 4.67
N ILE A 16 19.19 5.68 4.38
CA ILE A 16 18.91 4.33 4.90
C ILE A 16 18.97 4.34 6.43
N ARG A 17 20.00 4.96 7.02
CA ARG A 17 20.15 5.06 8.48
C ARG A 17 18.93 5.76 9.09
N GLN A 18 18.51 6.87 8.50
CA GLN A 18 17.33 7.61 8.92
C GLN A 18 16.08 6.72 8.90
N GLN A 19 15.77 6.08 7.77
CA GLN A 19 14.61 5.20 7.65
C GLN A 19 14.65 4.02 8.62
N ARG A 20 15.79 3.33 8.72
CA ARG A 20 15.96 2.15 9.59
C ARG A 20 15.90 2.53 11.06
N SER A 21 16.40 3.70 11.44
CA SER A 21 16.32 4.19 12.82
C SER A 21 14.88 4.46 13.25
N LEU A 22 14.03 4.98 12.36
CA LEU A 22 12.60 5.18 12.63
C LEU A 22 11.87 3.84 12.75
N VAL A 23 12.11 2.91 11.81
CA VAL A 23 11.55 1.54 11.87
C VAL A 23 11.96 0.83 13.17
N ARG A 24 13.19 1.05 13.65
CA ARG A 24 13.64 0.52 14.93
C ARG A 24 12.81 1.06 16.11
N GLY A 25 12.40 2.32 16.08
CA GLY A 25 11.53 2.94 17.11
C GLY A 25 10.17 2.30 17.14
N VAL A 26 9.54 2.21 15.96
CA VAL A 26 8.24 1.56 15.78
C VAL A 26 8.30 0.09 16.23
N ASN A 27 9.37 -0.63 15.90
CA ASN A 27 9.55 -2.02 16.32
C ASN A 27 9.75 -2.15 17.83
N LEU A 28 10.49 -1.24 18.46
CA LEU A 28 10.66 -1.21 19.93
C LEU A 28 9.32 -0.97 20.61
N ARG A 29 8.50 -0.06 20.07
CA ARG A 29 7.16 0.25 20.58
C ARG A 29 6.23 -0.95 20.47
N ASN A 30 6.15 -1.55 19.28
CA ASN A 30 5.22 -2.65 18.99
C ASN A 30 5.60 -3.96 19.72
N ASN A 31 6.90 -4.19 19.96
CA ASN A 31 7.41 -5.41 20.59
C ASN A 31 8.00 -5.17 21.98
N ALA A 32 7.63 -4.07 22.64
CA ALA A 32 8.18 -3.69 23.94
C ALA A 32 8.02 -4.80 24.99
N ASN A 33 6.90 -5.54 24.92
CA ASN A 33 6.50 -6.48 25.96
C ASN A 33 7.43 -7.70 26.13
N VAL A 34 8.26 -8.00 25.12
CA VAL A 34 9.20 -9.14 25.16
C VAL A 34 10.48 -8.80 25.94
N LEU A 35 10.83 -7.51 26.01
CA LEU A 35 12.06 -7.05 26.66
C LEU A 35 11.89 -6.99 28.17
N SER A 36 12.97 -7.22 28.92
CA SER A 36 12.97 -6.96 30.36
C SER A 36 12.84 -5.45 30.64
N PRO A 37 12.25 -5.05 31.80
CA PRO A 37 12.06 -3.64 32.13
C PRO A 37 13.34 -2.81 32.04
N ALA A 38 14.46 -3.34 32.57
CA ALA A 38 15.76 -2.67 32.51
C ALA A 38 16.25 -2.47 31.06
N SER A 39 16.11 -3.50 30.21
CA SER A 39 16.53 -3.45 28.82
C SER A 39 15.67 -2.50 27.99
N PHE A 40 14.36 -2.48 28.25
CA PHE A 40 13.43 -1.58 27.61
C PHE A 40 13.74 -0.12 27.96
N GLN A 41 13.92 0.19 29.26
CA GLN A 41 14.22 1.55 29.72
C GLN A 41 15.53 2.09 29.14
N ALA A 42 16.60 1.29 29.13
CA ALA A 42 17.88 1.70 28.53
C ALA A 42 17.75 2.03 27.03
N ARG A 43 16.98 1.22 26.28
CA ARG A 43 16.74 1.43 24.84
C ARG A 43 15.82 2.62 24.59
N LYS A 44 14.77 2.79 25.39
CA LYS A 44 13.86 3.93 25.35
C LYS A 44 14.63 5.23 25.57
N ALA A 45 15.43 5.32 26.64
CA ALA A 45 16.23 6.50 26.95
C ALA A 45 17.20 6.86 25.81
N TYR A 46 17.96 5.89 25.31
CA TYR A 46 18.89 6.10 24.19
C TYR A 46 18.16 6.59 22.93
N MET A 47 17.02 5.99 22.58
CA MET A 47 16.31 6.32 21.34
C MET A 47 15.60 7.67 21.43
N VAL A 48 14.95 7.97 22.55
CA VAL A 48 14.33 9.28 22.80
C VAL A 48 15.37 10.39 22.74
N GLN A 49 16.51 10.22 23.41
CA GLN A 49 17.61 11.19 23.37
C GLN A 49 18.13 11.36 21.93
N ALA A 50 18.44 10.25 21.25
CA ALA A 50 18.97 10.31 19.89
C ALA A 50 18.01 10.91 18.86
N TYR A 51 16.69 10.74 19.05
CA TYR A 51 15.65 11.39 18.24
C TYR A 51 15.53 12.90 18.53
N LYS A 52 15.57 13.31 19.80
CA LYS A 52 15.58 14.74 20.19
C LYS A 52 16.87 15.45 19.76
N ASP A 53 17.99 14.76 19.78
CA ASP A 53 19.30 15.28 19.36
C ASP A 53 19.44 15.32 17.83
N GLY A 54 18.59 14.61 17.08
CA GLY A 54 18.63 14.57 15.62
C GLY A 54 19.81 13.77 15.04
N THR A 55 20.49 12.95 15.85
CA THR A 55 21.68 12.17 15.44
C THR A 55 21.42 11.19 14.30
N PHE A 56 20.17 10.75 14.13
CA PHE A 56 19.77 9.83 13.05
C PHE A 56 19.30 10.52 11.77
N LEU A 57 19.18 11.85 11.75
CA LEU A 57 18.84 12.60 10.54
C LEU A 57 19.93 12.42 9.48
N ALA A 58 19.52 12.36 8.21
CA ALA A 58 20.45 12.34 7.09
C ALA A 58 21.20 13.67 6.95
N ASP A 59 20.52 14.78 7.26
CA ASP A 59 21.07 16.15 7.27
C ASP A 59 20.85 16.79 8.66
N PRO A 60 21.82 16.68 9.58
CA PRO A 60 21.73 17.27 10.92
C PRO A 60 21.55 18.80 10.92
N GLU A 61 22.08 19.48 9.89
CA GLU A 61 22.00 20.95 9.72
C GLU A 61 20.64 21.43 9.15
N GLY A 62 19.78 20.49 8.73
CA GLY A 62 18.42 20.75 8.22
C GLY A 62 17.33 20.72 9.29
N ARG A 63 17.69 20.60 10.58
CA ARG A 63 16.74 20.46 11.69
C ARG A 63 15.76 21.64 11.73
N GLY A 64 14.46 21.35 11.81
CA GLY A 64 13.40 22.36 11.81
C GLY A 64 13.15 23.12 10.49
N LYS A 65 13.86 22.82 9.40
CA LYS A 65 13.53 23.40 8.08
C LYS A 65 12.46 22.52 7.42
N PRO A 66 11.30 23.09 7.02
CA PRO A 66 10.38 22.37 6.16
C PRO A 66 11.13 21.98 4.90
N ARG A 67 11.12 20.70 4.53
CA ARG A 67 11.77 20.26 3.29
C ARG A 67 11.24 21.12 2.13
N PRO A 68 12.10 21.64 1.24
CA PRO A 68 11.66 22.28 0.01
C PRO A 68 10.68 21.33 -0.69
N ASN A 69 9.58 21.88 -1.23
CA ASN A 69 8.50 21.11 -1.86
C ASN A 69 9.03 19.88 -2.62
N PRO A 70 8.38 18.70 -2.55
CA PRO A 70 8.81 17.49 -3.26
C PRO A 70 9.03 17.66 -4.78
N MET A 71 8.50 18.74 -5.37
CA MET A 71 8.72 19.15 -6.76
C MET A 71 10.04 19.89 -7.01
N SER A 72 10.77 20.29 -5.97
CA SER A 72 12.03 21.05 -6.05
C SER A 72 13.27 20.20 -5.79
N ASP A 73 13.10 18.96 -5.31
CA ASP A 73 14.18 18.00 -5.11
C ASP A 73 14.15 16.94 -6.24
N PRO A 74 15.12 16.96 -7.18
CA PRO A 74 15.16 16.03 -8.32
C PRO A 74 15.12 14.56 -7.91
N ALA A 75 15.66 14.19 -6.74
CA ALA A 75 15.67 12.81 -6.26
C ALA A 75 14.30 12.36 -5.69
N ALA A 76 13.58 13.27 -5.01
CA ALA A 76 12.22 13.01 -4.54
C ALA A 76 11.23 12.96 -5.71
N MET A 77 11.40 13.87 -6.68
CA MET A 77 10.66 13.85 -7.95
C MET A 77 10.94 12.57 -8.74
N GLU A 78 12.18 12.08 -8.79
CA GLU A 78 12.51 10.84 -9.48
C GLU A 78 11.94 9.59 -8.77
N GLY A 79 11.85 9.58 -7.44
CA GLY A 79 11.17 8.53 -6.67
C GLY A 79 9.66 8.54 -6.87
N MET A 80 9.04 9.73 -6.82
CA MET A 80 7.63 9.94 -7.11
C MET A 80 7.30 9.60 -8.56
N MET A 81 8.13 10.02 -9.52
CA MET A 81 8.01 9.70 -10.94
C MET A 81 8.28 8.23 -11.20
N GLY A 82 9.16 7.57 -10.43
CA GLY A 82 9.38 6.13 -10.50
C GLY A 82 8.14 5.33 -10.09
N MET A 83 7.48 5.73 -9.01
CA MET A 83 6.21 5.13 -8.56
C MET A 83 5.06 5.48 -9.52
N MET A 84 4.98 6.72 -9.99
CA MET A 84 4.01 7.16 -11.00
C MET A 84 4.22 6.43 -12.32
N LYS A 85 5.46 6.25 -12.78
CA LYS A 85 5.80 5.50 -13.99
C LYS A 85 5.45 4.03 -13.83
N GLY A 86 5.69 3.44 -12.67
CA GLY A 86 5.24 2.07 -12.35
C GLY A 86 3.72 1.93 -12.45
N ASN A 87 2.98 2.89 -11.88
CA ASN A 87 1.52 2.91 -11.94
C ASN A 87 0.99 3.21 -13.36
N MET A 88 1.62 4.14 -14.06
CA MET A 88 1.24 4.57 -15.41
C MET A 88 1.55 3.51 -16.46
N ALA A 89 2.66 2.78 -16.32
CA ALA A 89 3.00 1.65 -17.18
C ALA A 89 2.00 0.50 -17.07
N MET A 90 1.28 0.39 -15.96
CA MET A 90 0.18 -0.58 -15.77
C MET A 90 -1.19 0.00 -16.20
N MET A 91 -1.41 1.31 -16.03
CA MET A 91 -2.64 2.00 -16.45
C MET A 91 -2.75 2.14 -17.97
N ILE A 92 -1.66 2.44 -18.67
CA ILE A 92 -1.67 2.68 -20.12
C ILE A 92 -2.23 1.47 -20.89
N PRO A 93 -1.76 0.23 -20.68
CA PRO A 93 -2.33 -0.93 -21.34
C PRO A 93 -3.84 -1.10 -21.05
N GLN A 94 -4.25 -0.89 -19.79
CA GLN A 94 -5.63 -1.06 -19.37
C GLN A 94 -6.57 -0.04 -20.03
N THR A 95 -6.19 1.24 -20.05
CA THR A 95 -6.98 2.31 -20.67
C THR A 95 -7.02 2.17 -22.19
N LEU A 96 -5.91 1.76 -22.81
CA LEU A 96 -5.87 1.51 -24.26
C LEU A 96 -6.77 0.35 -24.65
N ILE A 97 -6.74 -0.77 -23.91
CA ILE A 97 -7.63 -1.91 -24.16
C ILE A 97 -9.09 -1.49 -23.97
N MET A 98 -9.40 -0.73 -22.91
CA MET A 98 -10.76 -0.22 -22.67
C MET A 98 -11.25 0.71 -23.79
N GLY A 99 -10.40 1.63 -24.27
CA GLY A 99 -10.70 2.51 -25.39
C GLY A 99 -10.86 1.74 -26.70
N TRP A 100 -10.03 0.73 -26.95
CA TRP A 100 -10.10 -0.13 -28.12
C TRP A 100 -11.39 -0.96 -28.15
N ILE A 101 -11.78 -1.56 -27.02
CA ILE A 101 -13.04 -2.30 -26.89
C ILE A 101 -14.23 -1.37 -27.12
N ASN A 102 -14.19 -0.15 -26.58
CA ASN A 102 -15.26 0.82 -26.78
C ASN A 102 -15.36 1.28 -28.25
N ALA A 103 -14.24 1.49 -28.95
CA ALA A 103 -14.25 1.93 -30.34
C ALA A 103 -14.73 0.84 -31.32
N PHE A 104 -14.35 -0.43 -31.11
CA PHE A 104 -14.64 -1.50 -32.08
C PHE A 104 -15.86 -2.36 -31.72
N PHE A 105 -16.21 -2.48 -30.44
CA PHE A 105 -17.24 -3.41 -29.98
C PHE A 105 -18.38 -2.73 -29.20
N SER A 106 -18.51 -1.41 -29.25
CA SER A 106 -19.67 -0.69 -28.69
C SER A 106 -20.93 -0.92 -29.55
N GLY A 107 -22.11 -0.89 -28.92
CA GLY A 107 -23.39 -1.07 -29.61
C GLY A 107 -23.88 -2.51 -29.75
N PHE A 108 -23.04 -3.52 -29.44
CA PHE A 108 -23.39 -4.93 -29.61
C PHE A 108 -23.64 -5.65 -28.29
N VAL A 109 -24.59 -6.58 -28.32
CA VAL A 109 -24.83 -7.57 -27.26
C VAL A 109 -24.10 -8.85 -27.64
N ILE A 110 -23.24 -9.37 -26.75
CA ILE A 110 -22.39 -10.54 -27.06
C ILE A 110 -22.99 -11.83 -26.50
N MET A 111 -23.54 -11.80 -25.29
CA MET A 111 -24.03 -13.02 -24.64
C MET A 111 -25.15 -12.75 -23.63
N LYS A 112 -25.84 -13.83 -23.27
CA LYS A 112 -26.83 -13.88 -22.21
C LYS A 112 -26.30 -14.68 -21.02
N LEU A 113 -26.37 -14.12 -19.82
CA LEU A 113 -25.97 -14.81 -18.60
C LEU A 113 -27.05 -15.82 -18.17
N PRO A 114 -26.65 -17.00 -17.64
CA PRO A 114 -27.57 -18.07 -17.26
C PRO A 114 -28.24 -17.84 -15.89
N PHE A 115 -27.98 -16.72 -15.22
CA PHE A 115 -28.53 -16.37 -13.91
C PHE A 115 -29.22 -15.00 -13.92
N PRO A 116 -30.24 -14.78 -13.07
CA PRO A 116 -30.89 -13.49 -12.93
C PRO A 116 -29.96 -12.47 -12.26
N LEU A 117 -30.03 -11.21 -12.70
CA LEU A 117 -29.23 -10.09 -12.18
C LEU A 117 -30.13 -8.95 -11.70
N THR A 118 -29.65 -8.18 -10.72
CA THR A 118 -30.39 -7.00 -10.22
C THR A 118 -30.30 -5.82 -11.20
N PRO A 119 -31.36 -4.98 -11.31
CA PRO A 119 -31.37 -3.83 -12.23
C PRO A 119 -30.25 -2.81 -12.00
N GLN A 120 -29.63 -2.78 -10.82
CA GLN A 120 -28.50 -1.89 -10.51
C GLN A 120 -27.28 -2.17 -11.39
N PHE A 121 -27.11 -3.40 -11.87
CA PHE A 121 -26.02 -3.75 -12.79
C PHE A 121 -26.31 -3.35 -14.24
N LYS A 122 -27.52 -2.90 -14.58
CA LYS A 122 -27.91 -2.60 -15.97
C LYS A 122 -27.04 -1.52 -16.61
N SER A 123 -26.81 -0.40 -15.91
CA SER A 123 -25.97 0.70 -16.42
C SER A 123 -24.51 0.27 -16.65
N MET A 124 -24.04 -0.69 -15.85
CA MET A 124 -22.67 -1.22 -15.95
C MET A 124 -22.54 -2.31 -17.02
N LEU A 125 -23.55 -3.19 -17.15
CA LEU A 125 -23.53 -4.35 -18.05
C LEU A 125 -23.98 -4.04 -19.48
N GLN A 126 -24.70 -2.94 -19.67
CA GLN A 126 -25.25 -2.50 -20.96
C GLN A 126 -24.69 -1.14 -21.39
N SER A 127 -23.59 -0.70 -20.78
CA SER A 127 -22.85 0.48 -21.24
C SER A 127 -22.49 0.30 -22.71
N GLY A 128 -22.91 1.27 -23.54
CA GLY A 128 -22.74 1.26 -25.00
C GLY A 128 -23.88 0.64 -25.80
N VAL A 129 -24.92 0.06 -25.18
CA VAL A 129 -26.09 -0.49 -25.89
C VAL A 129 -27.29 0.45 -25.73
N GLY A 130 -27.73 1.08 -26.81
CA GLY A 130 -28.78 2.11 -26.82
C GLY A 130 -30.22 1.59 -26.69
N THR A 131 -30.51 0.62 -25.82
CA THR A 131 -31.88 0.07 -25.64
C THR A 131 -32.30 0.01 -24.17
N ARG A 132 -33.41 0.69 -23.84
CA ARG A 132 -33.90 0.81 -22.45
C ARG A 132 -34.66 -0.43 -21.95
N ASP A 133 -35.22 -1.21 -22.87
CA ASP A 133 -36.11 -2.35 -22.53
C ASP A 133 -35.42 -3.71 -22.58
N LEU A 134 -34.10 -3.73 -22.76
CA LEU A 134 -33.32 -4.97 -22.80
C LEU A 134 -33.21 -5.58 -21.39
N ASP A 135 -33.40 -6.90 -21.29
CA ASP A 135 -33.22 -7.67 -20.05
C ASP A 135 -31.76 -7.57 -19.56
N VAL A 136 -31.56 -7.43 -18.25
CA VAL A 136 -30.26 -7.19 -17.59
C VAL A 136 -29.30 -8.38 -17.76
N ARG A 137 -29.81 -9.55 -18.14
CA ARG A 137 -29.02 -10.74 -18.45
C ARG A 137 -28.18 -10.60 -19.72
N TRP A 138 -28.54 -9.66 -20.61
CA TRP A 138 -27.79 -9.38 -21.81
C TRP A 138 -26.63 -8.45 -21.53
N VAL A 139 -25.43 -8.88 -21.90
CA VAL A 139 -24.17 -8.24 -21.54
C VAL A 139 -23.49 -7.68 -22.79
N SER A 140 -23.00 -6.44 -22.69
CA SER A 140 -22.20 -5.81 -23.73
C SER A 140 -20.75 -6.30 -23.72
N SER A 141 -20.03 -6.05 -24.80
CA SER A 141 -18.61 -6.38 -24.95
C SER A 141 -17.72 -5.81 -23.84
N LEU A 142 -17.97 -4.57 -23.43
CA LEU A 142 -17.21 -3.87 -22.38
C LEU A 142 -17.37 -4.55 -21.02
N SER A 143 -18.59 -4.98 -20.73
CA SER A 143 -18.93 -5.60 -19.46
C SER A 143 -18.42 -7.04 -19.38
N TRP A 144 -18.38 -7.75 -20.50
CA TRP A 144 -17.70 -9.06 -20.60
C TRP A 144 -16.19 -8.95 -20.32
N TYR A 145 -15.54 -7.90 -20.82
CA TYR A 145 -14.14 -7.63 -20.51
C TYR A 145 -13.90 -7.41 -19.01
N PHE A 146 -14.73 -6.60 -18.34
CA PHE A 146 -14.61 -6.45 -16.88
C PHE A 146 -14.86 -7.76 -16.12
N LEU A 147 -15.87 -8.54 -16.53
CA LEU A 147 -16.15 -9.85 -15.92
C LEU A 147 -14.96 -10.81 -16.03
N THR A 148 -14.32 -10.88 -17.21
CA THR A 148 -13.14 -11.73 -17.41
C THR A 148 -11.92 -11.21 -16.66
N LEU A 149 -11.73 -9.90 -16.57
CA LEU A 149 -10.62 -9.29 -15.84
C LEU A 149 -10.66 -9.64 -14.35
N PHE A 150 -11.84 -9.55 -13.71
CA PHE A 150 -11.99 -9.91 -12.30
C PHE A 150 -12.07 -11.43 -12.08
N GLY A 151 -12.70 -12.16 -13.00
CA GLY A 151 -12.93 -13.60 -12.88
C GLY A 151 -11.70 -14.47 -13.14
N LEU A 152 -10.71 -13.99 -13.90
CA LEU A 152 -9.48 -14.74 -14.21
C LEU A 152 -8.41 -14.65 -13.12
N GLN A 153 -8.60 -13.83 -12.09
CA GLN A 153 -7.62 -13.67 -11.01
C GLN A 153 -7.24 -15.00 -10.32
N PRO A 154 -8.20 -15.89 -9.96
CA PRO A 154 -7.86 -17.20 -9.38
C PRO A 154 -7.08 -18.10 -10.35
N VAL A 155 -7.37 -18.01 -11.66
CA VAL A 155 -6.66 -18.76 -12.70
C VAL A 155 -5.21 -18.27 -12.81
N TYR A 156 -4.99 -16.95 -12.81
CA TYR A 156 -3.64 -16.39 -12.80
C TYR A 156 -2.88 -16.74 -11.52
N ASN A 157 -3.55 -16.74 -10.37
CA ASN A 157 -2.92 -17.15 -9.11
C ASN A 157 -2.53 -18.62 -9.10
N PHE A 158 -3.34 -19.49 -9.70
CA PHE A 158 -3.02 -20.89 -9.83
C PHE A 158 -1.82 -21.14 -10.77
N ILE A 159 -1.79 -20.49 -11.93
CA ILE A 159 -0.76 -20.73 -12.96
C ILE A 159 0.57 -20.03 -12.61
N LEU A 160 0.51 -18.80 -12.10
CA LEU A 160 1.67 -17.91 -11.93
C LEU A 160 2.09 -17.74 -10.45
N GLY A 161 1.34 -18.32 -9.52
CA GLY A 161 1.54 -18.11 -8.08
C GLY A 161 1.00 -16.78 -7.56
N SER A 162 1.04 -16.60 -6.24
CA SER A 162 0.43 -15.46 -5.52
C SER A 162 1.11 -14.11 -5.75
N ASN A 163 2.35 -14.10 -6.24
CA ASN A 163 3.13 -12.89 -6.48
C ASN A 163 3.11 -12.42 -7.95
N ASN A 164 2.07 -12.80 -8.70
CA ASN A 164 1.96 -12.46 -10.11
C ASN A 164 1.57 -10.99 -10.34
N ALA A 165 1.91 -10.47 -11.52
CA ALA A 165 1.59 -9.10 -11.90
C ALA A 165 0.09 -8.87 -12.22
N ALA A 166 -0.70 -9.93 -12.38
CA ALA A 166 -2.13 -9.81 -12.67
C ALA A 166 -2.92 -9.34 -11.44
N ASN A 167 -2.54 -9.80 -10.24
CA ASN A 167 -3.12 -9.32 -8.97
C ASN A 167 -2.91 -7.81 -8.76
N GLN A 168 -1.80 -7.26 -9.26
CA GLN A 168 -1.47 -5.84 -9.10
C GLN A 168 -2.41 -4.91 -9.89
N VAL A 169 -2.91 -5.36 -11.06
CA VAL A 169 -3.80 -4.57 -11.92
C VAL A 169 -5.14 -4.33 -11.23
N THR A 170 -5.72 -5.36 -10.61
CA THR A 170 -7.00 -5.25 -9.87
C THR A 170 -6.86 -4.38 -8.62
N GLN A 171 -5.76 -4.54 -7.88
CA GLN A 171 -5.50 -3.74 -6.68
C GLN A 171 -5.36 -2.25 -7.02
N GLN A 172 -4.79 -1.94 -8.19
CA GLN A 172 -4.63 -0.57 -8.65
C GLN A 172 -5.95 0.05 -9.12
N MET A 173 -6.83 -0.71 -9.78
CA MET A 173 -8.18 -0.25 -10.14
C MET A 173 -9.01 0.09 -8.89
N GLY A 174 -8.81 -0.62 -7.77
CA GLY A 174 -9.40 -0.26 -6.47
C GLY A 174 -8.82 1.02 -5.85
N MET A 175 -7.54 1.29 -6.10
CA MET A 175 -6.85 2.53 -5.67
C MET A 175 -7.14 3.73 -6.56
N THR A 176 -7.68 3.53 -7.76
CA THR A 176 -8.07 4.62 -8.68
C THR A 176 -9.41 5.25 -8.28
N ASN A 177 -10.08 4.71 -7.25
CA ASN A 177 -11.21 5.40 -6.62
C ASN A 177 -10.68 6.67 -5.92
N PRO A 178 -11.11 7.89 -6.30
CA PRO A 178 -10.54 9.16 -5.84
C PRO A 178 -10.57 9.42 -4.32
N GLY A 179 -11.14 8.51 -3.52
CA GLY A 179 -11.29 8.66 -2.07
C GLY A 179 -10.24 7.95 -1.20
N ALA A 180 -9.34 7.14 -1.76
CA ALA A 180 -8.45 6.27 -0.96
C ALA A 180 -6.94 6.52 -1.13
N GLY A 181 -6.55 7.57 -1.89
CA GLY A 181 -5.16 7.89 -2.19
C GLY A 181 -4.51 8.96 -1.30
N ILE A 182 -5.11 9.30 -0.16
CA ILE A 182 -4.54 10.30 0.77
C ILE A 182 -3.49 9.62 1.67
N MET A 183 -2.33 9.31 1.10
CA MET A 183 -1.08 9.36 1.86
C MET A 183 -0.51 10.75 1.60
N GLY A 184 -0.74 11.64 2.56
CA GLY A 184 -0.41 13.05 2.49
C GLY A 184 1.08 13.33 2.22
N PRO A 185 1.42 14.58 1.87
CA PRO A 185 2.77 14.99 1.54
C PRO A 185 3.77 14.53 2.61
N GLU A 186 4.85 13.93 2.12
CA GLU A 186 5.99 13.41 2.85
C GLU A 186 6.31 14.28 4.08
N GLN A 187 5.90 13.83 5.27
CA GLN A 187 6.08 14.60 6.50
C GLN A 187 7.58 14.80 6.79
N ASP A 188 7.94 15.98 7.31
CA ASP A 188 9.32 16.30 7.69
C ASP A 188 9.88 15.19 8.60
N PRO A 189 11.07 14.65 8.30
CA PRO A 189 11.62 13.51 9.05
C PRO A 189 11.90 13.86 10.52
N ASP A 190 12.24 15.11 10.79
CA ASP A 190 12.45 15.63 12.15
C ASP A 190 11.16 15.56 12.98
N LYS A 191 10.02 15.96 12.40
CA LYS A 191 8.69 15.83 13.04
C LYS A 191 8.31 14.37 13.25
N LEU A 192 8.67 13.49 12.33
CA LEU A 192 8.45 12.05 12.49
C LEU A 192 9.28 11.46 13.64
N PHE A 193 10.53 11.90 13.82
CA PHE A 193 11.35 11.46 14.96
C PHE A 193 10.87 12.03 16.29
N LEU A 194 10.44 13.30 16.33
CA LEU A 194 9.89 13.91 17.53
C LEU A 194 8.57 13.24 17.93
N SER A 195 7.67 12.99 16.97
CA SER A 195 6.42 12.29 17.27
C SER A 195 6.66 10.85 17.74
N GLU A 196 7.65 10.14 17.19
CA GLU A 196 8.01 8.82 17.68
C GLU A 196 8.69 8.85 19.06
N ALA A 197 9.46 9.90 19.38
CA ALA A 197 10.00 10.10 20.71
C ALA A 197 8.88 10.31 21.75
N GLU A 198 7.88 11.14 21.44
CA GLU A 198 6.69 11.34 22.28
C GLU A 198 5.92 10.03 22.48
N ASN A 199 5.70 9.27 21.39
CA ASN A 199 5.05 7.96 21.46
C ASN A 199 5.80 6.98 22.38
N LEU A 200 7.14 6.96 22.30
CA LEU A 200 7.97 6.12 23.16
C LEU A 200 7.96 6.59 24.62
N GLU A 201 7.89 7.90 24.87
CA GLU A 201 7.78 8.47 26.21
C GLU A 201 6.48 8.08 26.90
N VAL A 202 5.36 8.14 26.20
CA VAL A 202 4.03 7.78 26.71
C VAL A 202 3.85 6.27 26.86
N LEU A 203 4.67 5.44 26.20
CA LEU A 203 4.51 4.00 26.25
C LEU A 203 4.70 3.42 27.66
N GLU A 204 3.64 2.78 28.16
CA GLU A 204 3.67 1.94 29.35
C GLU A 204 4.25 0.56 29.02
N HIS A 205 5.29 0.15 29.75
CA HIS A 205 5.95 -1.12 29.51
C HIS A 205 5.31 -2.24 30.33
N ARG A 206 4.74 -3.23 29.64
CA ARG A 206 4.21 -4.45 30.26
C ARG A 206 5.09 -5.64 29.90
N TRP A 207 5.77 -6.22 30.88
CA TRP A 207 6.64 -7.35 30.64
C TRP A 207 5.85 -8.66 30.55
N ILE A 208 5.90 -9.34 29.41
CA ILE A 208 5.10 -10.55 29.18
C ILE A 208 5.61 -11.75 29.97
N LEU A 209 6.89 -11.80 30.34
CA LEU A 209 7.44 -12.95 31.06
C LEU A 209 7.12 -12.92 32.55
N GLU A 210 6.58 -11.82 33.07
CA GLU A 210 6.14 -11.73 34.46
C GLU A 210 4.94 -12.66 34.69
N GLY A 211 5.09 -13.58 35.65
CA GLY A 211 4.10 -14.60 35.99
C GLY A 211 3.92 -15.67 34.90
N ILE A 212 4.94 -15.93 34.07
CA ILE A 212 4.85 -16.96 33.04
C ILE A 212 4.80 -18.37 33.62
N GLU A 213 5.49 -18.59 34.74
CA GLU A 213 5.53 -19.85 35.47
C GLU A 213 4.12 -20.24 35.91
N ASP A 214 3.41 -19.33 36.58
CA ASP A 214 2.04 -19.56 37.06
C ASP A 214 1.05 -19.82 35.91
N ARG A 215 1.17 -19.06 34.81
CA ARG A 215 0.33 -19.25 33.62
C ARG A 215 0.59 -20.58 32.92
N LEU A 216 1.85 -21.01 32.86
CA LEU A 216 2.22 -22.30 32.29
C LEU A 216 1.71 -23.44 33.16
N ILE A 217 1.92 -23.37 34.47
CA ILE A 217 1.41 -24.38 35.42
C ILE A 217 -0.11 -24.47 35.30
N THR A 218 -0.84 -23.35 35.31
CA THR A 218 -2.30 -23.35 35.16
C THR A 218 -2.77 -23.99 33.85
N LYS A 219 -2.03 -23.79 32.75
CA LYS A 219 -2.38 -24.33 31.43
C LYS A 219 -2.13 -25.83 31.30
N PHE A 220 -1.10 -26.36 31.97
CA PHE A 220 -0.68 -27.76 31.84
C PHE A 220 -1.00 -28.63 33.08
N ALA A 221 -1.59 -28.06 34.13
CA ALA A 221 -2.06 -28.80 35.30
C ALA A 221 -3.45 -29.45 35.12
N THR A 222 -4.02 -29.41 33.91
CA THR A 222 -5.22 -30.17 33.48
C THR A 222 -4.82 -31.17 32.41
#